data_AF-A0A5R2MTE3-F1
#
_entry.id   AF-A0A5R2MTE3-F1
#
_cell.length_a   1.000
_cell.length_b   1.000
_cell.length_c   1.000
_cell.angle_alpha   90.00
_cell.angle_beta   90.00
_cell.angle_gamma   90.00
#
_symmetry.space_group_name_H-M   'P 1'
#
loop_
_entity.id
_entity.type
_entity.pdbx_description
1 polymer ?
#
loop_
_entity_poly.entity_id
_entity_poly.type
_entity_poly.pdbx_seq_one_letter_code
_entity_poly.pdbx_strand_id
1 'polypeptide(L)'
;LSPPTPGEQSLQTDSYPLVTARSYDLPFETIVNAVETVLDRRGWDLSEPYPELAGQTEVTITAIASSFVLGLPADVAIRVMDDGDTVIVDMRSASRY
;
A
#
# COMPACT_ATOMS: atom_id res chain seq x y z
N LEU A 1 7.72 -15.67 4.35
CA LEU A 1 7.99 -14.94 5.61
C LEU A 1 6.77 -15.10 6.49
N SER A 2 6.93 -15.37 7.79
CA SER A 2 5.79 -15.46 8.72
C SER A 2 5.22 -14.07 9.02
N PRO A 3 3.90 -13.92 9.23
CA PRO A 3 3.32 -12.65 9.63
C PRO A 3 3.86 -12.22 11.00
N PRO A 4 4.01 -10.90 11.25
CA PRO A 4 4.51 -10.38 12.52
C PRO A 4 3.53 -10.67 13.67
N THR A 5 4.07 -10.97 14.84
CA THR A 5 3.28 -11.18 16.06
C THR A 5 2.60 -9.88 16.51
N PRO A 6 1.53 -9.95 17.32
CA PRO A 6 0.86 -8.75 17.84
C PRO A 6 1.79 -7.80 18.63
N GLY A 7 2.80 -8.35 19.32
CA GLY A 7 3.81 -7.56 20.02
C GLY A 7 4.74 -6.81 19.06
N GLU A 8 5.15 -7.45 17.96
CA GLU A 8 5.97 -6.81 16.92
C GLU A 8 5.19 -5.72 16.17
N GLN A 9 3.89 -5.93 15.93
CA GLN A 9 3.00 -4.92 15.35
C GLN A 9 2.89 -3.69 16.26
N SER A 10 2.70 -3.90 17.57
CA SER A 10 2.62 -2.81 18.55
C SER A 10 3.93 -2.01 18.63
N LEU A 11 5.08 -2.70 18.68
CA LEU A 11 6.40 -2.08 18.67
C LEU A 11 6.68 -1.29 17.38
N GLN A 12 6.17 -1.76 16.23
CA GLN A 12 6.27 -1.05 14.97
C GLN A 12 5.44 0.24 14.98
N THR A 13 4.22 0.20 15.51
CA THR A 13 3.35 1.38 15.66
C THR A 13 3.97 2.43 16.59
N ASP A 14 4.54 2.00 17.72
CA ASP A 14 5.19 2.92 18.67
C ASP A 14 6.49 3.53 18.11
N SER A 15 7.27 2.75 17.36
CA SER A 15 8.58 3.18 16.85
C SER A 15 8.50 3.98 15.55
N TYR A 16 7.44 3.81 14.76
CA TYR A 16 7.26 4.46 13.46
C TYR A 16 5.86 5.10 13.32
N PRO A 17 5.52 6.09 14.16
CA PRO A 17 4.16 6.64 14.27
C PRO A 17 3.64 7.34 13.00
N LEU A 18 4.52 7.69 12.05
CA LEU A 18 4.13 8.29 10.77
C LEU A 18 3.74 7.24 9.70
N VAL A 19 3.92 5.95 9.99
CA VAL A 19 3.45 4.83 9.16
C VAL A 19 2.04 4.47 9.63
N THR A 20 1.08 5.36 9.38
CA THR A 20 -0.33 5.12 9.75
C THR A 20 -1.09 4.57 8.56
N ALA A 21 -1.54 3.32 8.66
CA ALA A 21 -2.48 2.75 7.71
C ALA A 21 -3.81 3.52 7.73
N ARG A 22 -4.50 3.58 6.59
CA ARG A 22 -5.77 4.30 6.42
C ARG A 22 -6.89 3.30 6.23
N SER A 23 -7.91 3.34 7.07
CA SER A 23 -9.13 2.54 6.94
C SER A 23 -10.21 3.28 6.16
N TYR A 24 -10.97 2.54 5.35
CA TYR A 24 -12.07 3.06 4.54
C TYR A 24 -13.30 2.14 4.63
N ASP A 25 -14.47 2.75 4.83
CA ASP A 25 -15.79 2.09 4.77
C ASP A 25 -16.29 2.03 3.31
N LEU A 26 -15.51 1.40 2.44
CA LEU A 26 -15.88 1.17 1.04
C LEU A 26 -15.48 -0.25 0.63
N PRO A 27 -16.14 -0.85 -0.38
CA PRO A 27 -15.83 -2.21 -0.84
C PRO A 27 -14.36 -2.35 -1.26
N PHE A 28 -13.76 -3.51 -1.01
CA PHE A 28 -12.37 -3.85 -1.35
C PHE A 28 -12.00 -3.46 -2.79
N GLU A 29 -12.77 -3.91 -3.77
CA GLU A 29 -12.52 -3.61 -5.20
C GLU A 29 -12.58 -2.10 -5.49
N THR A 30 -13.44 -1.35 -4.78
CA THR A 30 -13.52 0.11 -4.93
C THR A 30 -12.24 0.78 -4.46
N ILE A 31 -11.66 0.32 -3.36
CA ILE A 31 -10.41 0.86 -2.84
C ILE A 31 -9.23 0.50 -3.74
N VAL A 32 -9.16 -0.73 -4.24
CA VAL A 32 -8.10 -1.13 -5.19
C VAL A 32 -8.15 -0.26 -6.46
N ASN A 33 -9.33 -0.06 -7.05
CA ASN A 33 -9.50 0.82 -8.22
C ASN A 33 -9.16 2.29 -7.91
N ALA A 34 -9.43 2.75 -6.68
CA ALA A 34 -9.05 4.09 -6.26
C ALA A 34 -7.53 4.25 -6.13
N VAL A 35 -6.82 3.23 -5.63
CA VAL A 35 -5.35 3.19 -5.60
C VAL A 35 -4.80 3.27 -7.03
N GLU A 36 -5.31 2.43 -7.94
CA GLU A 36 -4.93 2.47 -9.36
C GLU A 36 -5.10 3.87 -9.96
N THR A 37 -6.27 4.46 -9.76
CA THR A 37 -6.57 5.82 -10.22
C THR A 37 -5.58 6.86 -9.67
N VAL A 38 -5.12 6.72 -8.43
CA VAL A 38 -4.13 7.63 -7.82
C VAL A 38 -2.75 7.42 -8.44
N LEU A 39 -2.32 6.18 -8.65
CA LEU A 39 -1.02 5.87 -9.27
C LEU A 39 -0.95 6.43 -10.69
N ASP A 40 -1.99 6.23 -11.48
CA ASP A 40 -2.10 6.75 -12.85
C ASP A 40 -2.01 8.28 -12.89
N ARG A 41 -2.76 8.97 -12.01
CA ARG A 41 -2.73 10.44 -11.92
C ARG A 41 -1.37 10.97 -11.48
N ARG A 42 -0.60 10.18 -10.73
CA ARG A 42 0.75 10.52 -10.28
C ARG A 42 1.82 10.16 -11.32
N GLY A 43 1.46 9.42 -12.37
CA GLY A 43 2.41 8.92 -13.36
C GLY A 43 3.46 7.98 -12.75
N TRP A 44 3.04 7.14 -11.79
CA TRP A 44 3.93 6.14 -11.19
C TRP A 44 3.91 4.87 -12.02
N ASP A 45 5.10 4.33 -12.29
CA ASP A 45 5.25 3.10 -13.06
C ASP A 45 4.99 1.88 -12.17
N LEU A 46 4.12 0.98 -12.62
CA LEU A 46 3.90 -0.29 -11.92
C LEU A 46 5.10 -1.21 -12.11
N SER A 47 5.56 -1.82 -11.02
CA SER A 47 6.63 -2.82 -11.06
C SER A 47 6.11 -4.19 -11.52
N GLU A 48 4.81 -4.45 -11.35
CA GLU A 48 4.11 -5.67 -11.75
C GLU A 48 2.71 -5.32 -12.28
N PRO A 49 2.09 -6.14 -13.15
CA PRO A 49 0.71 -5.93 -13.57
C PRO A 49 -0.25 -5.89 -12.38
N TYR A 50 -1.37 -5.18 -12.51
CA TYR A 50 -2.40 -5.18 -11.46
C TYR A 50 -2.90 -6.59 -11.18
N PRO A 51 -3.12 -6.92 -9.89
CA PRO A 51 -3.59 -8.24 -9.48
C PRO A 51 -5.05 -8.47 -9.90
N GLU A 52 -5.40 -9.71 -10.22
CA GLU A 52 -6.80 -10.11 -10.40
C GLU A 52 -7.54 -10.05 -9.04
N LEU A 53 -8.68 -9.36 -8.97
CA LEU A 53 -9.35 -9.12 -7.68
C LEU A 53 -10.32 -10.23 -7.25
N ALA A 54 -10.74 -11.08 -8.18
CA ALA A 54 -11.81 -12.05 -7.94
C ALA A 54 -11.45 -13.03 -6.82
N GLY A 55 -12.22 -12.98 -5.73
CA GLY A 55 -12.04 -13.86 -4.56
C GLY A 55 -10.88 -13.48 -3.64
N GLN A 56 -10.25 -12.33 -3.84
CA GLN A 56 -9.18 -11.84 -2.97
C GLN A 56 -9.74 -10.88 -1.91
N THR A 57 -9.17 -10.94 -0.71
CA THR A 57 -9.41 -9.97 0.39
C THR A 57 -8.15 -9.19 0.73
N GLU A 58 -7.02 -9.49 0.11
CA GLU A 58 -5.76 -8.78 0.27
C GLU A 58 -5.01 -8.74 -1.05
N VAL A 59 -4.49 -7.57 -1.41
CA VAL A 59 -3.59 -7.38 -2.56
C VAL A 59 -2.42 -6.47 -2.19
N THR A 60 -1.29 -6.69 -2.85
CA THR A 60 -0.14 -5.78 -2.81
C THR A 60 0.11 -5.24 -4.21
N ILE A 61 0.19 -3.92 -4.33
CA ILE A 61 0.50 -3.21 -5.57
C ILE A 61 1.88 -2.57 -5.39
N THR A 62 2.80 -2.87 -6.30
CA THR A 62 4.17 -2.33 -6.29
C THR A 62 4.37 -1.34 -7.42
N ALA A 63 4.98 -0.19 -7.12
CA ALA A 63 5.23 0.87 -8.09
C ALA A 63 6.54 1.61 -7.81
N ILE A 64 7.03 2.35 -8.80
CA ILE A 64 8.16 3.27 -8.70
C ILE A 64 7.62 4.69 -8.62
N ALA A 65 7.83 5.34 -7.47
CA ALA A 65 7.49 6.73 -7.23
C ALA A 65 8.62 7.67 -7.63
N SER A 66 8.28 8.81 -8.22
CA SER A 66 9.22 9.90 -8.51
C SER A 66 9.06 11.06 -7.51
N SER A 67 10.15 11.49 -6.88
CA SER A 67 10.12 12.65 -5.97
C SER A 67 9.87 13.98 -6.72
N PHE A 68 9.11 14.89 -6.12
CA PHE A 68 8.59 16.09 -6.79
C PHE A 68 9.65 17.12 -7.22
N VAL A 69 10.81 17.15 -6.57
CA VAL A 69 11.85 18.19 -6.80
C VAL A 69 13.07 17.67 -7.56
N LEU A 70 13.48 16.42 -7.29
CA LEU A 70 14.71 15.84 -7.84
C LEU A 70 14.46 14.59 -8.70
N GLY A 71 13.21 14.14 -8.82
CA GLY A 71 12.87 12.95 -9.61
C GLY A 71 13.47 11.65 -9.09
N LEU A 72 14.02 11.64 -7.87
CA LEU A 72 14.63 10.45 -7.27
C LEU A 72 13.61 9.30 -7.20
N PRO A 73 13.93 8.12 -7.75
CA PRO A 73 13.06 6.96 -7.71
C PRO A 73 13.04 6.33 -6.31
N ALA A 74 11.84 6.00 -5.84
CA ALA A 74 11.63 5.20 -4.65
C ALA A 74 10.71 4.02 -4.98
N ASP A 75 11.08 2.83 -4.49
CA ASP A 75 10.20 1.68 -4.58
C ASP A 75 9.07 1.86 -3.56
N VAL A 76 7.83 1.62 -3.97
CA VAL A 76 6.65 1.71 -3.14
C VAL A 76 5.86 0.40 -3.20
N ALA A 77 5.46 -0.09 -2.03
CA ALA A 77 4.51 -1.19 -1.89
C ALA A 77 3.27 -0.68 -1.16
N ILE A 78 2.11 -0.86 -1.79
CA ILE A 78 0.80 -0.48 -1.26
C ILE A 78 0.04 -1.77 -0.98
N ARG A 79 -0.32 -2.00 0.28
CA ARG A 79 -1.10 -3.15 0.70
C ARG A 79 -2.53 -2.73 0.96
N VAL A 80 -3.48 -3.38 0.31
CA VAL A 80 -4.92 -3.18 0.52
C VAL A 80 -5.47 -4.48 1.08
N MET A 81 -6.16 -4.42 2.22
CA MET A 81 -6.66 -5.59 2.93
C MET A 81 -8.07 -5.30 3.47
N ASP A 82 -9.02 -6.16 3.17
CA ASP A 82 -10.32 -6.22 3.84
C ASP A 82 -10.17 -7.05 5.12
N ASP A 83 -10.40 -6.44 6.28
CA ASP A 83 -10.31 -7.11 7.59
C ASP A 83 -11.64 -7.71 8.07
N GLY A 84 -12.72 -7.57 7.29
CA GLY A 84 -14.07 -8.00 7.61
C GLY A 84 -14.98 -6.88 8.13
N ASP A 85 -14.42 -5.77 8.59
CA ASP A 85 -15.16 -4.57 9.00
C ASP A 85 -14.88 -3.41 8.03
N THR A 86 -13.61 -3.14 7.74
CA THR A 86 -13.16 -2.05 6.88
C THR A 86 -12.04 -2.48 5.94
N VAL A 87 -11.78 -1.68 4.90
CA VAL A 87 -10.63 -1.87 4.05
C VAL A 87 -9.47 -1.01 4.54
N ILE A 88 -8.37 -1.65 4.93
CA ILE A 88 -7.15 -1.03 5.40
C ILE A 88 -6.16 -0.88 4.23
N VAL A 89 -5.59 0.31 4.09
CA VAL A 89 -4.53 0.63 3.14
C VAL A 89 -3.26 1.02 3.90
N ASP A 90 -2.20 0.23 3.74
CA ASP A 90 -0.85 0.54 4.21
C ASP A 90 0.06 0.86 3.03
N MET A 91 1.02 1.76 3.22
CA MET A 91 2.02 2.10 2.20
C MET A 91 3.41 2.12 2.82
N ARG A 92 4.34 1.44 2.15
CA ARG A 92 5.76 1.45 2.51
C ARG A 92 6.59 1.88 1.32
N SER A 93 7.59 2.72 1.58
CA SER A 93 8.52 3.19 0.56
C SER A 93 9.96 2.91 0.98
N ALA A 94 10.79 2.52 0.01
CA ALA A 94 12.22 2.37 0.16
C ALA A 94 12.94 3.24 -0.89
N SER A 95 13.77 4.17 -0.42
CA SER A 95 14.72 4.89 -1.28
C SER A 95 15.77 3.90 -1.80
N ARG A 96 16.21 4.07 -3.05
CA ARG A 96 17.36 3.34 -3.60
C ARG A 96 18.73 3.98 -3.27
N TYR A 97 18.73 5.07 -2.51
CA TYR A 97 19.88 5.90 -2.16
C TYR A 97 19.97 6.14 -0.66
#